data_AF-A0A7X8D1N7-F1
#
_entry.id   AF-A0A7X8D1N7-F1
#
_cell.length_a   1.000
_cell.length_b   1.000
_cell.length_c   1.000
_cell.angle_alpha   90.00
_cell.angle_beta   90.00
_cell.angle_gamma   90.00
#
_symmetry.space_group_name_H-M   'P 1'
#
loop_
_entity.id
_entity.type
_entity.pdbx_description
1 polymer ?
#
loop_
_entity_poly.entity_id
_entity_poly.type
_entity_poly.pdbx_seq_one_letter_code
_entity_poly.pdbx_strand_id
1 'polypeptide(L)'
;MGNNEKGEELFNNYVKEDPNWGWGWIGWSDQYWLNNEGDNDYTKAEDILLKALSVPELRDREDVEERLLDFYNESDQKEKFKEFKNKKRSGKIVKRIKIGRNEPCPCGSGKKYKKCCGVNI
;
A
#
# COMPACT_ATOMS: atom_id res chain seq x y z
N MET A 1 -10.48 24.08 22.20
CA MET A 1 -11.27 23.40 21.14
C MET A 1 -11.22 24.23 19.85
N GLY A 2 -10.09 24.31 19.13
CA GLY A 2 -10.06 25.30 18.03
C GLY A 2 -8.94 25.27 17.00
N ASN A 3 -8.26 24.15 16.76
CA ASN A 3 -7.28 24.04 15.67
C ASN A 3 -7.47 22.84 14.72
N ASN A 4 -8.37 21.89 15.02
CA ASN A 4 -8.54 20.70 14.18
C ASN A 4 -9.28 21.03 12.87
N GLU A 5 -10.30 21.90 12.91
CA GLU A 5 -11.12 22.23 11.73
C GLU A 5 -10.34 22.97 10.63
N LYS A 6 -9.41 23.87 11.01
CA LYS A 6 -8.57 24.59 10.04
C LYS A 6 -7.56 23.66 9.37
N GLY A 7 -6.98 22.73 10.13
CA GLY A 7 -6.09 21.70 9.59
C GLY A 7 -6.85 20.80 8.61
N GLU A 8 -8.06 20.37 8.99
CA GLU A 8 -8.93 19.56 8.12
C GLU A 8 -9.26 20.24 6.80
N GLU A 9 -9.64 21.52 6.85
CA GLU A 9 -9.96 22.29 5.64
C GLU A 9 -8.73 22.44 4.73
N LEU A 10 -7.56 22.72 5.31
CA LEU A 10 -6.29 22.82 4.58
C LEU A 10 -5.96 21.52 3.84
N PHE A 11 -5.93 20.39 4.55
CA PHE A 11 -5.59 19.10 3.94
C PHE A 11 -6.65 18.64 2.93
N ASN A 12 -7.93 18.90 3.20
CA ASN A 12 -9.01 18.62 2.25
C ASN A 12 -8.85 19.44 0.96
N ASN A 13 -8.45 20.71 1.06
CA ASN A 13 -8.19 21.54 -0.11
C ASN A 13 -6.97 21.04 -0.89
N TYR A 14 -5.86 20.70 -0.23
CA TYR A 14 -4.69 20.13 -0.91
C TYR A 14 -5.00 18.84 -1.66
N VAL A 15 -5.76 17.93 -1.04
CA VAL A 15 -6.17 16.67 -1.67
C VAL A 15 -7.17 16.89 -2.80
N LYS A 16 -8.03 17.93 -2.73
CA LYS A 16 -8.91 18.31 -3.84
C LYS A 16 -8.13 18.86 -5.03
N GLU A 17 -7.09 19.64 -4.78
CA GLU A 17 -6.26 20.22 -5.83
C GLU A 17 -5.34 19.17 -6.48
N ASP A 18 -4.79 18.26 -5.69
CA ASP A 18 -3.91 17.18 -6.18
C ASP A 18 -4.15 15.87 -5.42
N PRO A 19 -5.17 15.08 -5.83
CA PRO A 19 -5.51 13.82 -5.16
C PRO A 19 -4.42 12.75 -5.36
N ASN A 20 -3.52 12.95 -6.31
CA ASN A 20 -2.44 12.02 -6.63
C ASN A 20 -1.20 12.28 -5.75
N TRP A 21 -1.23 13.23 -4.82
CA TRP A 21 -0.10 13.54 -3.95
C TRP A 21 -0.11 12.71 -2.66
N GLY A 22 0.64 11.60 -2.62
CA GLY A 22 0.68 10.67 -1.48
C GLY A 22 1.08 11.32 -0.15
N TRP A 23 2.06 12.21 -0.15
CA TRP A 23 2.51 12.91 1.06
C TRP A 23 1.44 13.82 1.69
N GLY A 24 0.54 14.38 0.88
CA GLY A 24 -0.60 15.16 1.40
C GLY A 24 -1.55 14.28 2.22
N TRP A 25 -1.83 13.07 1.74
CA TRP A 25 -2.63 12.08 2.45
C TRP A 25 -1.96 11.57 3.74
N ILE A 26 -0.65 11.32 3.69
CA ILE A 26 0.15 10.92 4.87
C ILE A 26 0.07 12.00 5.95
N GLY A 27 0.39 13.24 5.59
CA GLY A 27 0.36 14.36 6.52
C GLY A 27 -1.02 14.59 7.13
N TRP A 28 -2.08 14.39 6.33
CA TRP A 28 -3.45 14.50 6.83
C TRP A 28 -3.81 13.39 7.82
N SER A 29 -3.43 12.14 7.52
CA SER A 29 -3.65 11.00 8.41
C SER A 29 -2.91 11.20 9.74
N ASP A 30 -1.63 11.57 9.68
CA ASP A 30 -0.74 11.77 10.83
C ASP A 30 -1.33 12.70 11.91
N GLN A 31 -2.15 13.70 11.53
CA GLN A 31 -2.79 14.60 12.49
C GLN A 31 -3.72 13.87 13.49
N TYR A 32 -4.22 12.69 13.15
CA TYR A 32 -5.19 11.96 13.97
C TYR A 32 -4.59 10.85 14.83
N TRP A 33 -3.31 10.52 14.65
CA TRP A 33 -2.70 9.41 15.38
C TRP A 33 -1.29 9.67 15.89
N LEU A 34 -0.61 10.73 15.41
CA LEU A 34 0.68 11.20 15.94
C LEU A 34 0.56 12.43 16.85
N ASN A 35 -0.65 12.96 17.05
CA ASN A 35 -0.83 14.12 17.92
C ASN A 35 -0.71 13.71 19.40
N ASN A 36 0.19 14.37 20.14
CA ASN A 36 0.38 14.13 21.58
C ASN A 36 -0.55 14.98 22.46
N GLU A 37 -1.38 15.85 21.85
CA GLU A 37 -2.32 16.73 22.54
C GLU A 37 -3.78 16.44 22.10
N GLY A 38 -4.36 15.33 22.59
CA GLY A 38 -5.77 15.00 22.40
C GLY A 38 -6.08 13.49 22.40
N ASP A 39 -7.35 13.15 22.16
CA ASP A 39 -7.77 11.78 21.83
C ASP A 39 -7.43 11.47 20.38
N ASN A 40 -6.67 10.39 20.14
CA ASN A 40 -6.33 9.93 18.79
C ASN A 40 -7.57 9.32 18.09
N ASP A 41 -7.86 9.77 16.87
CA ASP A 41 -8.89 9.19 16.01
C ASP A 41 -8.25 8.26 14.98
N TYR A 42 -7.92 7.06 15.45
CA TYR A 42 -7.35 6.00 14.60
C TYR A 42 -8.28 5.58 13.46
N THR A 43 -9.60 5.73 13.62
CA THR A 43 -10.56 5.37 12.56
C THR A 43 -10.42 6.33 11.39
N LYS A 44 -10.30 7.63 11.68
CA LYS A 44 -10.12 8.65 10.66
C LYS A 44 -8.73 8.58 10.02
N ALA A 45 -7.68 8.32 10.80
CA ALA A 45 -6.33 8.08 10.28
C ALA A 45 -6.30 6.94 9.24
N GLU A 46 -6.93 5.81 9.56
CA GLU A 46 -7.02 4.64 8.69
C GLU A 46 -7.81 4.95 7.41
N ASP A 47 -8.98 5.57 7.54
CA ASP A 47 -9.84 5.93 6.41
C ASP A 47 -9.13 6.84 5.40
N ILE A 48 -8.35 7.83 5.88
CA ILE A 48 -7.56 8.72 5.03
C ILE A 48 -6.53 7.94 4.20
N LEU A 49 -5.77 7.05 4.84
CA LEU A 49 -4.74 6.24 4.14
C LEU A 49 -5.38 5.26 3.15
N LEU A 50 -6.51 4.64 3.51
CA LEU A 50 -7.24 3.74 2.61
C LEU A 50 -7.86 4.48 1.40
N LYS A 51 -8.37 5.70 1.62
CA LYS A 51 -8.85 6.58 0.54
C LYS A 51 -7.72 6.93 -0.42
N ALA A 52 -6.55 7.29 0.11
CA ALA A 52 -5.37 7.55 -0.71
C ALA A 52 -5.03 6.34 -1.60
N LEU A 53 -4.94 5.14 -1.03
CA LEU A 53 -4.66 3.90 -1.79
C LEU A 53 -5.72 3.55 -2.84
N SER A 54 -6.93 4.11 -2.73
CA SER A 54 -8.01 3.95 -3.71
C SER A 54 -7.84 4.88 -4.93
N VAL A 55 -6.97 5.89 -4.86
CA VAL A 55 -6.67 6.80 -5.99
C VAL A 55 -5.82 6.06 -7.05
N PRO A 56 -6.31 5.88 -8.30
CA PRO A 56 -5.62 5.06 -9.30
C PRO A 56 -4.19 5.53 -9.63
N GLU A 57 -3.97 6.84 -9.76
CA GLU A 57 -2.68 7.44 -10.13
C GLU A 57 -1.94 8.06 -8.94
N LEU A 58 -2.13 7.50 -7.74
CA LEU A 58 -1.46 7.94 -6.53
C LEU A 58 0.06 7.85 -6.67
N ARG A 59 0.73 9.01 -6.64
CA ARG A 59 2.19 9.10 -6.47
C ARG A 59 2.54 8.71 -5.04
N ASP A 60 3.75 8.21 -4.84
CA ASP A 60 4.25 7.83 -3.50
C ASP A 60 3.34 6.77 -2.83
N ARG A 61 2.69 5.93 -3.63
CA ARG A 61 1.81 4.86 -3.14
C ARG A 61 2.54 3.93 -2.17
N GLU A 62 3.81 3.62 -2.45
CA GLU A 62 4.62 2.79 -1.56
C GLU A 62 4.81 3.42 -0.18
N ASP A 63 5.03 4.73 -0.12
CA ASP A 63 5.14 5.49 1.14
C ASP A 63 3.81 5.51 1.90
N VAL A 64 2.68 5.66 1.20
CA VAL A 64 1.34 5.59 1.82
C VAL A 64 1.07 4.20 2.39
N GLU A 65 1.45 3.13 1.69
CA GLU A 65 1.33 1.76 2.17
C GLU A 65 2.24 1.47 3.37
N GLU A 66 3.47 2.00 3.37
CA GLU A 66 4.41 1.88 4.49
C GLU A 66 3.87 2.61 5.72
N ARG A 67 3.40 3.84 5.53
CA ARG A 67 2.76 4.63 6.59
C ARG A 67 1.55 3.91 7.20
N LEU A 68 0.73 3.24 6.39
CA LEU A 68 -0.39 2.44 6.88
C LEU A 68 0.06 1.23 7.71
N LEU A 69 1.20 0.61 7.37
CA LEU A 69 1.79 -0.45 8.17
C LEU A 69 2.30 0.07 9.51
N ASP A 70 3.00 1.21 9.53
CA ASP A 70 3.50 1.83 10.76
C ASP A 70 2.33 2.22 11.68
N PHE A 71 1.29 2.84 11.11
CA PHE A 71 0.05 3.13 11.82
C PHE A 71 -0.54 1.88 12.50
N TYR A 72 -0.73 0.77 11.79
CA TYR A 72 -1.27 -0.45 12.40
C TYR A 72 -0.36 -1.04 13.48
N ASN A 73 0.95 -0.87 13.33
CA ASN A 73 1.92 -1.34 14.32
C ASN A 73 1.88 -0.50 15.60
N GLU A 74 1.72 0.83 15.47
CA GLU A 74 1.67 1.75 16.61
C GLU A 74 0.29 1.80 17.30
N SER A 75 -0.80 1.66 16.55
CA SER A 75 -2.17 1.67 17.08
C SER A 75 -2.62 0.31 17.69
N ASP A 76 -1.68 -0.61 17.96
CA ASP A 76 -1.89 -2.01 18.41
C ASP A 76 -2.81 -2.87 17.51
N GLN A 77 -3.02 -2.49 16.24
CA GLN A 77 -3.85 -3.22 15.27
C GLN A 77 -3.07 -4.37 14.58
N LYS A 78 -2.49 -5.26 15.40
CA LYS A 78 -1.58 -6.34 14.97
C LYS A 78 -2.16 -7.27 13.91
N GLU A 79 -3.47 -7.54 13.94
CA GLU A 79 -4.12 -8.41 12.95
C GLU A 79 -4.21 -7.72 11.58
N LYS A 80 -4.62 -6.45 11.54
CA LYS A 80 -4.64 -5.67 10.29
C LYS A 80 -3.24 -5.49 9.71
N PHE A 81 -2.23 -5.29 10.55
CA PHE A 81 -0.83 -5.26 10.13
C PHE A 81 -0.42 -6.55 9.39
N LYS A 82 -0.69 -7.72 9.99
CA LYS A 82 -0.38 -9.02 9.37
C LYS A 82 -1.13 -9.20 8.06
N GLU A 83 -2.42 -8.89 8.03
CA GLU A 83 -3.26 -9.03 6.84
C GLU A 83 -2.73 -8.15 5.70
N PHE A 84 -2.52 -6.86 5.95
CA PHE A 84 -2.06 -5.92 4.93
C PHE A 84 -0.64 -6.25 4.44
N LYS A 85 0.27 -6.60 5.36
CA LYS A 85 1.63 -7.04 5.01
C LYS A 85 1.62 -8.31 4.15
N ASN A 86 0.74 -9.26 4.44
CA ASN A 86 0.57 -10.48 3.65
C ASN A 86 -0.07 -10.20 2.28
N LYS A 87 -1.01 -9.25 2.19
CA LYS A 87 -1.61 -8.80 0.93
C LYS A 87 -0.55 -8.19 0.01
N LYS A 88 0.32 -7.32 0.54
CA LYS A 88 1.45 -6.73 -0.20
C LYS A 88 2.44 -7.80 -0.71
N ARG A 89 2.73 -8.82 0.11
CA ARG A 89 3.56 -9.98 -0.30
C ARG A 89 2.88 -10.84 -1.37
N SER A 90 1.57 -11.04 -1.29
CA SER A 90 0.83 -11.92 -2.20
C SER A 90 0.69 -11.34 -3.62
N GLY A 91 0.68 -10.00 -3.76
CA GLY A 91 0.75 -9.32 -5.07
C GLY A 91 2.07 -9.55 -5.80
N LYS A 92 3.12 -9.99 -5.11
CA LYS A 92 4.46 -10.26 -5.65
C LYS A 92 4.78 -11.75 -5.69
N ILE A 93 3.79 -12.63 -5.87
CA ILE A 93 4.08 -14.04 -6.19
C ILE A 93 4.20 -14.14 -7.71
N VAL A 94 5.40 -13.86 -8.24
CA VAL A 94 5.80 -14.51 -9.49
C VAL A 94 5.88 -15.99 -9.13
N LYS A 95 4.80 -16.74 -9.36
CA LYS A 95 4.86 -18.20 -9.31
C LYS A 95 5.91 -18.57 -10.33
N ARG A 96 7.16 -18.81 -9.89
CA ARG A 96 8.12 -19.58 -10.68
C ARG A 96 7.43 -20.92 -10.84
N ILE A 97 6.75 -21.10 -11.96
CA ILE A 97 6.16 -22.38 -12.32
C ILE A 97 7.34 -23.35 -12.21
N LYS A 98 7.26 -24.29 -11.26
CA LYS A 98 8.23 -25.38 -11.16
C LYS A 98 7.95 -26.30 -12.35
N ILE A 99 8.35 -25.86 -13.53
CA ILE A 99 8.13 -26.59 -14.76
C ILE A 99 9.25 -27.61 -14.91
N GLY A 100 8.89 -28.86 -15.14
CA GLY A 100 9.85 -29.91 -15.39
C GLY A 100 10.64 -29.61 -16.66
N ARG A 101 11.96 -29.86 -16.67
CA ARG A 101 12.82 -29.66 -17.85
C ARG A 101 12.30 -30.33 -19.13
N ASN A 102 11.51 -31.40 -19.02
CA ASN A 102 10.93 -32.12 -20.15
C ASN A 102 9.49 -31.70 -20.54
N GLU A 103 8.82 -30.85 -19.76
CA GLU A 103 7.46 -30.38 -20.02
C GLU A 103 7.40 -29.36 -21.16
N PRO A 104 6.25 -29.18 -21.83
CA PRO A 104 6.07 -28.15 -22.86
C PRO A 104 6.32 -26.75 -22.30
N CYS A 105 7.08 -25.93 -23.04
CA CYS A 105 7.47 -24.60 -22.59
C CYS A 105 6.27 -23.64 -22.59
N PRO A 106 6.03 -22.86 -21.51
CA PRO A 106 4.84 -22.02 -21.38
C PRO A 106 4.89 -20.76 -22.27
N CYS A 107 5.99 -20.52 -22.99
CA CYS A 107 6.10 -19.43 -23.95
C CYS A 107 5.38 -19.71 -25.29
N GLY A 108 4.74 -20.88 -25.43
CA GLY A 108 3.99 -21.24 -26.65
C GLY A 108 4.87 -21.73 -27.80
N SER A 109 6.16 -21.97 -27.58
CA SER A 109 7.09 -22.41 -28.65
C SER A 109 6.89 -23.85 -29.14
N GLY A 110 6.05 -24.64 -28.46
CA GLY A 110 5.88 -26.08 -28.72
C GLY A 110 7.10 -26.95 -28.34
N LYS A 111 8.18 -26.35 -27.83
CA LYS A 111 9.41 -27.06 -27.42
C LYS A 111 9.34 -27.46 -25.94
N LYS A 112 10.11 -28.48 -25.56
CA LYS A 112 10.34 -28.81 -24.13
C LYS A 112 11.06 -27.65 -23.43
N TYR A 113 10.76 -27.40 -22.16
CA TYR A 113 11.31 -26.29 -21.38
C TYR A 113 12.84 -26.22 -21.45
N LYS A 114 13.54 -27.35 -21.27
CA LYS A 114 15.02 -27.43 -21.39
C LYS A 114 15.60 -27.09 -22.75
N LYS A 115 14.77 -27.05 -23.81
CA LYS A 115 15.16 -26.71 -25.19
C LYS A 115 14.65 -25.32 -25.61
N CYS A 116 14.07 -24.55 -24.69
CA CYS A 116 13.56 -23.20 -24.93
C CYS A 116 13.99 -22.26 -23.79
N CYS A 117 13.05 -21.76 -22.97
CA CYS A 117 13.36 -20.85 -21.87
C CYS A 117 14.31 -21.44 -20.82
N GLY A 118 14.49 -22.77 -20.81
CA GLY A 118 15.35 -23.50 -19.87
C GLY A 118 16.68 -24.03 -20.44
N VAL A 119 17.18 -23.45 -21.53
CA VAL A 119 18.46 -23.85 -22.16
C VAL A 119 19.67 -23.45 -21.30
N ASN A 120 19.59 -22.33 -20.57
CA ASN A 120 20.71 -21.76 -19.80
C ASN A 120 20.45 -21.69 -18.28
N ILE A 121 19.55 -22.54 -17.78
CA ILE A 121 19.34 -22.80 -16.35
C ILE A 121 19.71 -24.25 -16.05
#